data_AF-A0A7C3RGS0-F1
#
_entry.id   AF-A0A7C3RGS0-F1
#
_cell.length_a   1.000
_cell.length_b   1.000
_cell.length_c   1.000
_cell.angle_alpha   90.00
_cell.angle_beta   90.00
_cell.angle_gamma   90.00
#
_symmetry.space_group_name_H-M   'P 1'
#
loop_
_entity.id
_entity.type
_entity.pdbx_description
1 polymer ?
#
loop_
_entity_poly.entity_id
_entity_poly.type
_entity_poly.pdbx_seq_one_letter_code
_entity_poly.pdbx_strand_id
1 'polypeptide(L)'
;MMDKFREAEIKYKELKEKRDKNEITKDEFITELQKLMIKDEDGKLWALGVSSGKWHYYDGNKWIPQDPPYSTQKNIICPYCGFENPENSIFCIKCERSLKKVSITCPRCGKELPEGSESCPYCGYTFEKEREGTEEIELRIRSVSVFSFSLFCGGFGLVIGIILGALIGVFNSFLSFDFLPDFINSTRGHFMGSILFGLGGAITGFFSLWLFGIVISLFTNLILFLFGSPKFKFSKERG
;
A
#
# COMPACT_ATOMS: atom_id res chain seq x y z
N MET A 1 -11.26 -2.76 23.10
CA MET A 1 -10.78 -3.23 24.42
C MET A 1 -9.30 -2.95 24.65
N MET A 2 -8.43 -3.27 23.68
CA MET A 2 -6.98 -2.99 23.68
C MET A 2 -6.62 -1.56 24.13
N ASP A 3 -7.32 -0.56 23.61
CA ASP A 3 -7.00 0.86 23.85
C ASP A 3 -7.12 1.26 25.34
N LYS A 4 -8.12 0.72 26.06
CA LYS A 4 -8.35 1.06 27.48
C LYS A 4 -7.21 0.61 28.37
N PHE A 5 -6.71 -0.61 28.17
CA PHE A 5 -5.60 -1.14 28.94
C PHE A 5 -4.30 -0.38 28.64
N ARG A 6 -4.06 -0.07 27.37
CA ARG A 6 -2.88 0.72 26.95
C ARG A 6 -2.92 2.14 27.51
N GLU A 7 -4.09 2.79 27.50
CA GLU A 7 -4.28 4.10 28.14
C GLU A 7 -4.01 4.06 29.64
N ALA A 8 -4.46 3.01 30.33
CA ALA A 8 -4.19 2.83 31.76
C ALA A 8 -2.70 2.62 32.05
N GLU A 9 -1.97 1.87 31.21
CA GLU A 9 -0.52 1.70 31.33
C GLU A 9 0.25 3.01 31.10
N ILE A 10 -0.18 3.82 30.12
CA ILE A 10 0.42 5.14 29.87
C ILE A 10 0.22 6.03 31.10
N LYS A 11 -1.01 6.13 31.61
CA LYS A 11 -1.32 6.92 32.81
C LYS A 11 -0.57 6.42 34.04
N TYR A 12 -0.40 5.10 34.19
CA TYR A 12 0.43 4.54 35.26
C TYR A 12 1.88 5.01 35.19
N LYS A 13 2.48 5.00 34.00
CA LYS A 13 3.87 5.48 33.81
C LYS A 13 3.99 6.96 34.18
N GLU A 14 3.06 7.80 33.73
CA GLU A 14 3.01 9.22 34.09
C GLU A 14 2.88 9.44 35.60
N LEU A 15 1.94 8.74 36.25
CA LEU A 15 1.74 8.83 37.69
C LEU A 15 2.96 8.32 38.47
N LYS A 16 3.61 7.26 37.99
CA LYS A 16 4.83 6.72 38.61
C LYS A 16 5.98 7.71 38.51
N GLU A 17 6.16 8.36 37.36
CA GLU A 17 7.16 9.42 37.19
C GLU A 17 6.92 10.60 38.13
N LYS A 18 5.66 11.05 38.28
CA LYS A 18 5.29 12.10 39.24
C LYS A 18 5.60 11.70 40.69
N ARG A 19 5.29 10.45 41.05
CA ARG A 19 5.60 9.89 42.37
C ARG A 19 7.11 9.82 42.60
N ASP A 20 7.89 9.40 41.60
CA ASP A 20 9.35 9.29 41.67
C ASP A 20 10.02 10.68 41.81
N LYS A 21 9.38 11.73 41.29
CA LYS A 21 9.76 13.14 41.49
C LYS A 21 9.23 13.75 42.79
N ASN A 22 8.54 12.97 43.64
CA ASN A 22 7.84 13.41 44.86
C ASN A 22 6.77 14.50 44.62
N GLU A 23 6.21 14.57 43.42
CA GLU A 23 5.12 15.52 43.08
C GLU A 23 3.75 15.05 43.60
N ILE A 24 3.60 13.76 43.88
CA ILE A 24 2.40 13.15 44.46
C ILE A 24 2.77 12.21 45.61
N THR A 25 1.92 12.14 46.62
CA THR A 25 2.07 11.23 47.76
C THR A 25 1.72 9.79 47.37
N LYS A 26 2.13 8.84 48.22
CA LYS A 26 1.82 7.42 48.01
C LYS A 26 0.30 7.16 48.00
N ASP A 27 -0.45 7.86 48.84
CA ASP A 27 -1.90 7.66 48.97
C ASP A 27 -2.67 8.27 47.79
N GLU A 28 -2.21 9.42 47.29
CA GLU A 28 -2.72 10.01 46.04
C GLU A 28 -2.44 9.09 44.85
N PHE A 29 -1.25 8.49 44.77
CA PHE A 29 -0.90 7.54 43.73
C PHE A 29 -1.81 6.30 43.74
N ILE A 30 -2.13 5.76 44.93
CA ILE A 30 -3.06 4.63 45.07
C ILE A 30 -4.48 5.03 44.66
N THR A 31 -4.92 6.22 45.05
CA THR A 31 -6.25 6.74 44.73
C THR A 31 -6.43 6.92 43.22
N GLU A 32 -5.43 7.48 42.54
CA GLU A 32 -5.45 7.60 41.07
C GLU A 32 -5.38 6.25 40.38
N LEU A 33 -4.61 5.30 40.91
CA LEU A 33 -4.55 3.93 40.40
C LEU A 33 -5.91 3.20 40.46
N GLN A 34 -6.68 3.39 41.53
CA GLN A 34 -8.01 2.80 41.65
C GLN A 34 -8.97 3.28 40.55
N LYS A 35 -8.82 4.52 40.06
CA LYS A 35 -9.62 5.05 38.95
C LYS A 35 -9.26 4.43 37.60
N LEU A 36 -8.09 3.82 37.48
CA LEU A 36 -7.60 3.16 36.27
C LEU A 36 -8.03 1.69 36.17
N MET A 37 -8.86 1.20 37.09
CA MET A 37 -9.36 -0.17 37.06
C MET A 37 -10.29 -0.39 35.86
N ILE A 38 -10.10 -1.51 35.16
CA ILE A 38 -10.82 -1.82 33.92
C ILE A 38 -11.67 -3.06 34.13
N LYS A 39 -12.92 -3.01 33.69
CA LYS A 39 -13.75 -4.20 33.54
C LYS A 39 -13.71 -4.67 32.08
N ASP A 40 -13.33 -5.91 31.84
CA ASP A 40 -13.32 -6.50 30.49
C ASP A 40 -14.73 -6.97 30.07
N GLU A 41 -14.85 -7.51 28.84
CA GLU A 41 -16.11 -8.03 28.29
C GLU A 41 -16.60 -9.29 29.03
N ASP A 42 -15.68 -10.06 29.61
CA ASP A 42 -15.98 -11.24 30.45
C ASP A 42 -16.41 -10.84 31.88
N GLY A 43 -16.41 -9.54 32.17
CA GLY A 43 -16.79 -8.98 33.46
C GLY A 43 -15.73 -9.08 34.56
N LYS A 44 -14.49 -9.49 34.23
CA LYS A 44 -13.37 -9.51 35.17
C LYS A 44 -12.87 -8.09 35.41
N LEU A 45 -12.49 -7.84 36.66
CA LEU A 45 -11.98 -6.55 37.11
C LEU A 45 -10.45 -6.60 37.11
N TRP A 46 -9.82 -5.67 36.40
CA TRP A 46 -8.38 -5.59 36.20
C TRP A 46 -7.80 -4.35 36.89
N ALA A 47 -6.66 -4.52 37.54
CA ALA A 47 -5.93 -3.44 38.20
C ALA A 47 -4.41 -3.58 38.01
N LEU A 48 -3.71 -2.46 37.99
CA LEU A 48 -2.25 -2.41 37.99
C LEU A 48 -1.72 -2.46 39.43
N GLY A 49 -0.74 -3.33 39.68
CA GLY A 49 -0.10 -3.44 40.98
C GLY A 49 0.67 -2.17 41.34
N VAL A 50 0.46 -1.65 42.55
CA VAL A 50 1.03 -0.38 43.03
C VAL A 50 2.56 -0.33 42.90
N SER A 51 3.25 -1.39 43.29
CA SER A 51 4.72 -1.47 43.26
C SER A 51 5.27 -2.06 41.96
N SER A 52 4.58 -3.04 41.38
CA SER A 52 5.08 -3.82 40.25
C SER A 52 4.68 -3.27 38.88
N GLY A 53 3.59 -2.51 38.80
CA GLY A 53 2.99 -2.08 37.53
C GLY A 53 2.49 -3.25 36.68
N LYS A 54 2.37 -4.45 37.25
CA LYS A 54 1.85 -5.63 36.55
C LYS A 54 0.34 -5.72 36.69
N TRP A 55 -0.32 -6.20 35.65
CA TRP A 55 -1.75 -6.46 35.67
C TRP A 55 -2.10 -7.61 36.61
N HIS A 56 -3.18 -7.41 37.36
CA HIS A 56 -3.84 -8.42 38.15
C HIS A 56 -5.33 -8.37 37.86
N TYR A 57 -5.97 -9.52 37.80
CA TYR A 57 -7.43 -9.58 37.77
C TYR A 57 -7.98 -10.04 39.12
N TYR A 58 -9.20 -9.63 39.44
CA TYR A 58 -9.89 -10.03 40.66
C TYR A 58 -10.72 -11.30 40.40
N ASP A 59 -10.42 -12.38 41.11
CA ASP A 59 -11.13 -13.66 40.98
C ASP A 59 -12.43 -13.76 41.82
N GLY A 60 -12.72 -12.72 42.61
CA GLY A 60 -13.80 -12.70 43.60
C GLY A 60 -13.32 -12.71 45.05
N ASN A 61 -12.07 -13.12 45.30
CA ASN A 61 -11.48 -13.25 46.63
C ASN A 61 -10.06 -12.65 46.70
N LYS A 62 -9.27 -12.77 45.64
CA LYS A 62 -7.86 -12.36 45.56
C LYS A 62 -7.52 -11.75 44.20
N TRP A 63 -6.45 -10.97 44.20
CA TRP A 63 -5.85 -10.41 42.99
C TRP A 63 -4.80 -11.37 42.43
N ILE A 64 -5.07 -11.91 41.25
CA ILE A 64 -4.20 -12.90 40.59
C ILE A 64 -3.38 -12.18 39.51
N PRO A 65 -2.04 -12.26 39.55
CA PRO A 65 -1.19 -11.69 38.51
C PRO A 65 -1.42 -12.44 37.21
N GLN A 66 -1.85 -11.72 36.18
CA GLN A 66 -2.02 -12.28 34.85
C GLN A 66 -1.79 -11.17 33.83
N ASP A 67 -1.24 -11.54 32.69
CA ASP A 67 -1.16 -10.60 31.59
C ASP A 67 -2.57 -10.37 30.99
N PRO A 68 -2.89 -9.13 30.62
CA PRO A 68 -4.21 -8.78 30.09
C PRO A 68 -4.45 -9.45 28.74
N PRO A 69 -5.71 -9.61 28.29
CA PRO A 69 -6.06 -10.43 27.13
C PRO A 69 -5.41 -10.01 25.79
N TYR A 70 -4.77 -8.84 25.71
CA TYR A 70 -4.01 -8.40 24.53
C TYR A 70 -2.51 -8.73 24.58
N SER A 71 -1.96 -9.04 25.75
CA SER A 71 -0.53 -9.31 25.95
C SER A 71 0.01 -10.51 25.19
N THR A 72 -0.88 -11.38 24.70
CA THR A 72 -0.53 -12.50 23.82
C THR A 72 -0.08 -12.02 22.43
N GLN A 73 -0.20 -10.73 22.11
CA GLN A 73 0.43 -10.15 20.93
C GLN A 73 1.91 -9.92 21.20
N LYS A 74 2.77 -10.75 20.62
CA LYS A 74 4.21 -10.54 20.64
C LYS A 74 4.54 -9.18 20.01
N ASN A 75 5.54 -8.51 20.56
CA ASN A 75 6.05 -7.25 20.04
C ASN A 75 7.41 -7.48 19.35
N ILE A 76 7.68 -6.71 18.29
CA ILE A 76 8.97 -6.61 17.61
C ILE A 76 9.55 -5.21 17.85
N ILE A 77 10.81 -5.14 18.24
CA ILE A 77 11.52 -3.87 18.40
C ILE A 77 12.05 -3.43 17.04
N CYS A 78 11.75 -2.19 16.65
CA CYS A 78 12.24 -1.61 15.40
C CYS A 78 13.77 -1.49 15.43
N PRO A 79 14.50 -2.09 14.48
CA PRO A 79 15.97 -2.05 14.47
C PRO A 79 16.52 -0.65 14.14
N TYR A 80 15.70 0.23 13.58
CA TYR A 80 16.13 1.57 13.14
C TYR A 80 15.95 2.66 14.19
N CYS A 81 14.95 2.53 15.08
CA CYS A 81 14.63 3.58 16.06
C CYS A 81 14.37 3.07 17.48
N GLY A 82 14.41 1.75 17.70
CA GLY A 82 14.18 1.13 19.01
C GLY A 82 12.72 1.12 19.47
N PHE A 83 11.77 1.57 18.65
CA PHE A 83 10.35 1.57 19.04
C PHE A 83 9.75 0.15 19.03
N GLU A 84 8.97 -0.20 20.05
CA GLU A 84 8.23 -1.45 20.10
C GLU A 84 6.98 -1.39 19.22
N ASN A 85 6.87 -2.33 18.28
CA ASN A 85 5.74 -2.46 17.36
C ASN A 85 5.08 -3.83 17.55
N PRO A 86 3.80 -3.99 17.22
CA PRO A 86 3.16 -5.31 17.11
C PRO A 86 3.91 -6.25 16.15
N GLU A 87 3.97 -7.56 16.43
CA GLU A 87 4.69 -8.55 15.60
C GLU A 87 4.26 -8.57 14.12
N ASN A 88 2.99 -8.26 13.84
CA ASN A 88 2.46 -8.23 12.48
C ASN A 88 2.61 -6.86 11.79
N SER A 89 3.31 -5.90 12.40
CA SER A 89 3.56 -4.60 11.78
C SER A 89 4.49 -4.73 10.57
N ILE A 90 3.99 -4.34 9.40
CA ILE A 90 4.80 -4.29 8.16
C ILE A 90 5.76 -3.09 8.19
N PHE A 91 5.35 -2.00 8.86
CA PHE A 91 6.10 -0.76 9.01
C PHE A 91 6.14 -0.32 10.48
N CYS A 92 7.20 0.39 10.84
CA CYS A 92 7.33 0.98 12.16
C CYS A 92 6.40 2.17 12.30
N ILE A 93 5.56 2.16 13.33
CA ILE A 93 4.59 3.22 13.61
C ILE A 93 5.30 4.55 13.91
N LYS A 94 6.52 4.51 14.46
CA LYS A 94 7.26 5.72 14.83
C LYS A 94 8.11 6.30 13.71
N CYS A 95 8.83 5.47 12.96
CA CYS A 95 9.80 5.94 11.96
C CYS A 95 9.46 5.54 10.52
N GLU A 96 8.30 4.92 10.30
CA GLU A 96 7.72 4.53 9.01
C GLU A 96 8.54 3.55 8.16
N ARG A 97 9.68 3.06 8.67
CA ARG A 97 10.51 2.06 7.99
C ARG A 97 9.93 0.65 8.09
N SER A 98 10.19 -0.18 7.09
CA SER A 98 9.70 -1.56 7.08
C SER A 98 10.30 -2.40 8.21
N LEU A 99 9.47 -3.25 8.81
CA LEU A 99 9.81 -4.19 9.88
C LEU A 99 9.79 -5.65 9.41
N LYS A 100 9.68 -5.88 8.10
CA LYS A 100 9.57 -7.22 7.53
C LYS A 100 10.82 -8.03 7.91
N LYS A 101 10.65 -9.05 8.75
CA LYS A 101 11.68 -10.07 8.97
C LYS A 101 11.77 -10.89 7.70
N VAL A 102 12.66 -10.50 6.81
CA VAL A 102 13.01 -11.33 5.68
C VAL A 102 14.05 -12.34 6.19
N SER A 103 13.69 -13.61 6.14
CA SER A 103 14.61 -14.71 6.38
C SER A 103 15.02 -15.30 5.04
N ILE A 104 16.30 -15.57 4.89
CA ILE A 104 16.85 -16.34 3.78
C ILE A 104 17.09 -17.77 4.25
N THR A 105 16.83 -18.74 3.38
CA THR A 105 17.16 -20.14 3.68
C THR A 105 18.54 -20.45 3.11
N CYS A 106 19.45 -20.97 3.94
CA CYS A 106 20.77 -21.37 3.49
C CYS A 106 20.66 -22.47 2.43
N PRO A 107 21.18 -22.28 1.19
CA PRO A 107 21.08 -23.28 0.14
C PRO A 107 21.90 -24.55 0.44
N ARG A 108 22.92 -24.45 1.33
CA ARG A 108 23.77 -25.58 1.68
C ARG A 108 23.17 -26.48 2.77
N CYS A 109 22.51 -25.91 3.77
CA CYS A 109 22.06 -26.67 4.95
C CYS A 109 20.57 -26.53 5.28
N GLY A 110 19.83 -25.71 4.54
CA GLY A 110 18.38 -25.54 4.70
C GLY A 110 17.93 -24.76 5.93
N LYS A 111 18.84 -24.19 6.73
CA LYS A 111 18.48 -23.40 7.91
C LYS A 111 18.07 -21.98 7.52
N GLU A 112 17.04 -21.48 8.18
CA GLU A 112 16.62 -20.09 8.08
C GLU A 112 17.60 -19.17 8.80
N LEU A 113 17.93 -18.06 8.15
CA LEU A 113 18.89 -17.06 8.58
C LEU A 113 18.29 -15.67 8.32
N PRO A 114 18.68 -14.64 9.07
CA PRO A 114 18.27 -13.27 8.74
C PRO A 114 18.84 -12.83 7.38
N GLU A 115 18.04 -12.10 6.60
CA GLU A 115 18.50 -11.45 5.36
C GLU A 115 19.71 -10.55 5.64
N GLY A 116 20.73 -10.61 4.77
CA GLY A 116 22.00 -9.91 4.95
C GLY A 116 23.09 -10.67 5.72
N SER A 117 22.85 -11.92 6.12
CA SER A 117 23.90 -12.78 6.68
C SER A 117 25.05 -12.96 5.68
N GLU A 118 26.29 -12.61 6.05
CA GLU A 118 27.46 -12.76 5.16
C GLU A 118 27.90 -14.23 5.03
N SER A 119 27.69 -15.02 6.08
CA SER A 119 27.93 -16.46 6.07
C SER A 119 26.97 -17.19 7.01
N CYS A 120 26.73 -18.47 6.72
CA CYS A 120 25.90 -19.33 7.54
C CYS A 120 26.72 -19.83 8.74
N PRO A 121 26.37 -19.48 10.00
CA PRO A 121 27.10 -19.93 11.19
C PRO A 121 27.01 -21.44 11.44
N TYR A 122 26.05 -22.12 10.80
CA TYR A 122 25.82 -23.55 11.00
C TYR A 122 26.58 -24.45 10.03
N CYS A 123 26.97 -23.94 8.86
CA CYS A 123 27.65 -24.75 7.85
C CYS A 123 28.79 -24.02 7.13
N GLY A 124 29.06 -22.76 7.46
CA GLY A 124 30.13 -21.95 6.85
C GLY A 124 29.87 -21.55 5.41
N TYR A 125 28.65 -21.70 4.88
CA TYR A 125 28.31 -21.23 3.53
C TYR A 125 28.34 -19.70 3.49
N THR A 126 29.24 -19.11 2.73
CA THR A 126 29.31 -17.67 2.52
C THR A 126 28.27 -17.25 1.49
N PHE A 127 27.45 -16.26 1.83
CA PHE A 127 26.52 -15.66 0.89
C PHE A 127 27.31 -14.67 0.04
N GLU A 128 27.31 -14.84 -1.28
CA GLU A 128 27.85 -13.83 -2.18
C GLU A 128 26.97 -12.58 -2.06
N LYS A 129 27.49 -11.51 -1.44
CA LYS A 129 26.88 -10.19 -1.58
C LYS A 129 26.92 -9.85 -3.06
N GLU A 130 25.75 -9.66 -3.68
CA GLU A 130 25.67 -8.86 -4.89
C GLU A 130 26.36 -7.54 -4.57
N ARG A 131 27.53 -7.32 -5.16
CA ARG A 131 28.20 -6.03 -5.09
C ARG A 131 27.20 -5.02 -5.66
N GLU A 132 26.96 -3.93 -4.95
CA GLU A 132 26.38 -2.71 -5.52
C GLU A 132 27.32 -2.19 -6.62
N GLY A 133 27.33 -2.87 -7.75
CA GLY A 133 27.82 -2.37 -9.01
C GLY A 133 26.83 -1.32 -9.49
N THR A 134 27.32 -0.35 -10.25
CA THR A 134 26.51 0.58 -11.03
C THR A 134 25.28 -0.15 -11.57
N GLU A 135 24.09 0.17 -11.06
CA GLU A 135 22.85 -0.47 -11.52
C GLU A 135 22.64 -0.09 -12.99
N GLU A 136 23.24 -0.86 -13.91
CA GLU A 136 22.83 -0.87 -15.31
C GLU A 136 21.44 -1.52 -15.34
N ILE A 137 20.40 -0.69 -15.34
CA ILE A 137 19.04 -1.17 -15.53
C ILE A 137 18.92 -1.61 -17.00
N GLU A 138 19.02 -2.92 -17.26
CA GLU A 138 18.75 -3.51 -18.58
C GLU A 138 17.23 -3.67 -18.74
N LEU A 139 16.60 -2.69 -19.40
CA LEU A 139 15.18 -2.78 -19.75
C LEU A 139 15.03 -3.66 -21.00
N ARG A 140 14.21 -4.72 -20.87
CA ARG A 140 13.86 -5.62 -21.97
C ARG A 140 12.35 -5.62 -22.20
N ILE A 141 11.92 -5.17 -23.37
CA ILE A 141 10.52 -5.23 -23.78
C ILE A 141 10.22 -6.63 -24.31
N ARG A 142 9.53 -7.47 -23.51
CA ARG A 142 9.19 -8.84 -23.89
C ARG A 142 7.90 -8.93 -24.71
N SER A 143 6.90 -8.16 -24.33
CA SER A 143 5.60 -8.12 -24.99
C SER A 143 4.87 -6.83 -24.65
N VAL A 144 3.94 -6.46 -25.51
CA VAL A 144 2.96 -5.39 -25.30
C VAL A 144 1.62 -6.04 -25.02
N SER A 145 0.95 -5.65 -23.93
CA SER A 145 -0.37 -6.19 -23.60
C SER A 145 -1.41 -5.65 -24.57
N VAL A 146 -2.04 -6.55 -25.33
CA VAL A 146 -3.05 -6.18 -26.34
C VAL A 146 -4.20 -5.41 -25.69
N PHE A 147 -4.67 -5.89 -24.54
CA PHE A 147 -5.79 -5.27 -23.83
C PHE A 147 -5.46 -3.85 -23.36
N SER A 148 -4.34 -3.65 -22.64
CA SER A 148 -3.99 -2.34 -22.09
C SER A 148 -3.65 -1.33 -23.18
N PHE A 149 -2.90 -1.75 -24.21
CA PHE A 149 -2.53 -0.89 -25.32
C PHE A 149 -3.74 -0.47 -26.15
N SER A 150 -4.62 -1.43 -26.47
CA SER A 150 -5.86 -1.14 -27.19
C SER A 150 -6.80 -0.23 -26.40
N LEU A 151 -6.93 -0.42 -25.09
CA LEU A 151 -7.71 0.45 -24.22
C LEU A 151 -7.12 1.86 -24.16
N PHE A 152 -5.79 1.99 -24.07
CA PHE A 152 -5.11 3.28 -24.12
C PHE A 152 -5.39 4.02 -25.44
N CYS A 153 -5.21 3.36 -26.59
CA CYS A 153 -5.55 3.93 -27.90
C CYS A 153 -7.04 4.31 -27.99
N GLY A 154 -7.94 3.47 -27.49
CA GLY A 154 -9.37 3.77 -27.41
C GLY A 154 -9.66 5.01 -26.56
N GLY A 155 -8.96 5.18 -25.43
CA GLY A 155 -9.06 6.38 -24.59
C GLY A 155 -8.66 7.66 -25.33
N PHE A 156 -7.57 7.64 -26.09
CA PHE A 156 -7.23 8.76 -26.99
C PHE A 156 -8.31 8.98 -28.06
N GLY A 157 -8.86 7.91 -28.60
CA GLY A 157 -9.94 7.94 -29.59
C GLY A 157 -11.21 8.59 -29.05
N LEU A 158 -11.54 8.35 -27.79
CA LEU A 158 -12.66 9.00 -27.11
C LEU A 158 -12.45 10.52 -27.07
N VAL A 159 -11.28 10.99 -26.61
CA VAL A 159 -10.98 12.43 -26.49
C VAL A 159 -10.99 13.11 -27.87
N ILE A 160 -10.26 12.54 -28.83
CA ILE A 160 -10.19 13.06 -30.20
C ILE A 160 -11.58 13.04 -30.84
N GLY A 161 -12.33 11.97 -30.63
CA GLY A 161 -13.69 11.79 -31.13
C GLY A 161 -14.67 12.85 -30.60
N ILE A 162 -14.63 13.16 -29.30
CA ILE A 162 -15.45 14.25 -28.73
C ILE A 162 -15.10 15.58 -29.38
N ILE A 163 -13.81 15.90 -29.51
CA ILE A 163 -13.35 17.19 -30.07
C ILE A 163 -13.78 17.31 -31.53
N LEU A 164 -13.47 16.31 -32.36
CA LEU A 164 -13.83 16.32 -33.77
C LEU A 164 -15.36 16.29 -33.97
N GLY A 165 -16.07 15.49 -33.18
CA GLY A 165 -17.52 15.42 -33.20
C GLY A 165 -18.17 16.75 -32.83
N ALA A 166 -17.71 17.40 -31.76
CA ALA A 166 -18.21 18.71 -31.35
C ALA A 166 -17.92 19.77 -32.42
N LEU A 167 -16.73 19.76 -33.03
CA LEU A 167 -16.38 20.65 -34.14
C LEU A 167 -17.32 20.43 -35.33
N ILE A 168 -17.57 19.18 -35.74
CA ILE A 168 -18.51 18.84 -36.81
C ILE A 168 -19.96 19.25 -36.47
N GLY A 169 -20.34 19.21 -35.19
CA GLY A 169 -21.67 19.63 -34.76
C GLY A 169 -21.86 21.15 -34.79
N VAL A 170 -20.80 21.92 -34.49
CA VAL A 170 -20.81 23.39 -34.49
C VAL A 170 -20.67 23.95 -35.90
N PHE A 171 -19.70 23.46 -36.65
CA PHE A 171 -19.46 23.93 -38.00
C PHE A 171 -20.39 23.18 -38.95
N ASN A 172 -21.07 23.91 -39.85
CA ASN A 172 -21.72 23.29 -41.00
C ASN A 172 -20.64 22.84 -42.02
N SER A 173 -19.75 21.96 -41.55
CA SER A 173 -18.56 21.49 -42.26
C SER A 173 -18.96 20.80 -43.57
N PHE A 174 -18.01 20.76 -44.50
CA PHE A 174 -18.12 20.16 -45.84
C PHE A 174 -18.46 18.64 -45.85
N LEU A 175 -18.42 17.97 -44.69
CA LEU A 175 -18.74 16.55 -44.58
C LEU A 175 -20.26 16.35 -44.54
N SER A 176 -20.82 15.88 -45.65
CA SER A 176 -22.21 15.41 -45.75
C SER A 176 -22.32 14.00 -45.18
N PHE A 177 -23.26 13.78 -44.28
CA PHE A 177 -23.55 12.48 -43.69
C PHE A 177 -24.98 12.05 -44.08
N ASP A 178 -25.11 11.57 -45.32
CA ASP A 178 -26.40 11.19 -45.91
C ASP A 178 -26.99 9.91 -45.27
N PHE A 179 -26.21 9.20 -44.46
CA PHE A 179 -26.64 8.01 -43.73
C PHE A 179 -27.34 8.31 -42.40
N LEU A 180 -27.25 9.55 -41.88
CA LEU A 180 -27.91 9.91 -40.62
C LEU A 180 -29.38 10.30 -40.85
N PRO A 181 -30.27 9.98 -39.89
CA PRO A 181 -31.66 10.46 -39.91
C PRO A 181 -31.74 11.97 -40.03
N ASP A 182 -32.76 12.46 -40.73
CA ASP A 182 -33.00 13.90 -40.95
C ASP A 182 -33.03 14.71 -39.66
N PHE A 183 -33.52 14.09 -38.56
CA PHE A 183 -33.51 14.68 -37.23
C PHE A 183 -32.10 15.10 -36.78
N ILE A 184 -31.10 14.24 -36.94
CA ILE A 184 -29.72 14.55 -36.51
C ILE A 184 -29.08 15.55 -37.47
N ASN A 185 -29.33 15.40 -38.77
CA ASN A 185 -28.85 16.34 -39.78
C ASN A 185 -29.39 17.76 -39.55
N SER A 186 -30.64 17.89 -39.13
CA SER A 186 -31.28 19.18 -38.82
C SER A 186 -30.76 19.86 -37.54
N THR A 187 -29.99 19.15 -36.71
CA THR A 187 -29.42 19.70 -35.47
C THR A 187 -28.02 20.32 -35.64
N ARG A 188 -27.41 20.20 -36.83
CA ARG A 188 -26.10 20.81 -37.13
C ARG A 188 -26.17 22.34 -37.10
N GLY A 189 -25.11 22.98 -36.62
CA GLY A 189 -25.03 24.44 -36.49
C GLY A 189 -25.74 25.02 -35.24
N HIS A 190 -26.45 24.18 -34.48
CA HIS A 190 -27.01 24.54 -33.17
C HIS A 190 -26.17 23.95 -32.04
N PHE A 191 -26.28 24.52 -30.84
CA PHE A 191 -25.61 24.02 -29.63
C PHE A 191 -25.89 22.52 -29.39
N MET A 192 -27.13 22.08 -29.63
CA MET A 192 -27.52 20.67 -29.48
C MET A 192 -26.77 19.74 -30.45
N GLY A 193 -26.40 20.21 -31.64
CA GLY A 193 -25.58 19.47 -32.60
C GLY A 193 -24.19 19.15 -32.04
N SER A 194 -23.55 20.09 -31.34
CA SER A 194 -22.23 19.86 -30.73
C SER A 194 -22.24 18.71 -29.71
N ILE A 195 -23.32 18.58 -28.94
CA ILE A 195 -23.49 17.52 -27.94
C ILE A 195 -23.72 16.18 -28.63
N LEU A 196 -24.68 16.11 -29.56
CA LEU A 196 -25.04 14.88 -30.25
C LEU A 196 -23.86 14.33 -31.07
N PHE A 197 -23.21 15.17 -31.85
CA PHE A 197 -22.06 14.77 -32.65
C PHE A 197 -20.82 14.53 -31.78
N GLY A 198 -20.65 15.24 -30.66
CA GLY A 198 -19.60 14.96 -29.69
C GLY A 198 -19.72 13.56 -29.06
N LEU A 199 -20.93 13.15 -28.66
CA LEU A 199 -21.20 11.80 -28.14
C LEU A 199 -21.01 10.71 -29.21
N GLY A 200 -21.54 10.93 -30.42
CA GLY A 200 -21.32 10.02 -31.55
C GLY A 200 -19.84 9.91 -31.91
N GLY A 201 -19.13 11.03 -31.89
CA GLY A 201 -17.69 11.11 -32.09
C GLY A 201 -16.91 10.33 -31.02
N ALA A 202 -17.29 10.43 -29.76
CA ALA A 202 -16.67 9.68 -28.66
C ALA A 202 -16.74 8.16 -28.89
N ILE A 203 -17.93 7.66 -29.27
CA ILE A 203 -18.18 6.23 -29.49
C ILE A 203 -17.37 5.75 -30.71
N THR A 204 -17.52 6.43 -31.84
CA THR A 204 -16.85 6.07 -33.09
C THR A 204 -15.33 6.18 -32.96
N GLY A 205 -14.82 7.23 -32.31
CA GLY A 205 -13.42 7.43 -32.00
C GLY A 205 -12.84 6.36 -31.08
N PHE A 206 -13.57 5.99 -30.01
CA PHE A 206 -13.14 4.92 -29.12
C PHE A 206 -13.00 3.60 -29.87
N PHE A 207 -14.04 3.13 -30.56
CA PHE A 207 -14.00 1.82 -31.23
C PHE A 207 -13.00 1.77 -32.40
N SER A 208 -12.87 2.86 -33.16
CA SER A 208 -11.91 2.92 -34.27
C SER A 208 -10.46 2.83 -33.79
N LEU A 209 -10.05 3.65 -32.82
CA LEU A 209 -8.68 3.59 -32.29
C LEU A 209 -8.45 2.40 -31.36
N TRP A 210 -9.48 1.85 -30.71
CA TRP A 210 -9.39 0.60 -29.95
C TRP A 210 -9.04 -0.57 -30.88
N LEU A 211 -9.77 -0.72 -31.99
CA LEU A 211 -9.51 -1.78 -32.98
C LEU A 211 -8.14 -1.60 -33.63
N PHE A 212 -7.79 -0.36 -33.99
CA PHE A 212 -6.46 -0.04 -34.52
C PHE A 212 -5.35 -0.38 -33.51
N GLY A 213 -5.56 -0.10 -32.22
CA GLY A 213 -4.66 -0.47 -31.14
C GLY A 213 -4.46 -1.99 -31.01
N ILE A 214 -5.52 -2.80 -31.23
CA ILE A 214 -5.40 -4.27 -31.28
C ILE A 214 -4.43 -4.67 -32.39
N VAL A 215 -4.64 -4.15 -33.61
CA VAL A 215 -3.81 -4.48 -34.77
C VAL A 215 -2.35 -4.11 -34.52
N ILE A 216 -2.08 -2.90 -34.03
CA ILE A 216 -0.72 -2.45 -33.71
C ILE A 216 -0.07 -3.32 -32.63
N SER A 217 -0.79 -3.64 -31.56
CA SER A 217 -0.22 -4.43 -30.47
C SER A 217 0.10 -5.85 -30.93
N LEU A 218 -0.76 -6.47 -31.75
CA LEU A 218 -0.50 -7.78 -32.33
C LEU A 218 0.72 -7.74 -33.27
N PHE A 219 0.79 -6.73 -34.13
CA PHE A 219 1.93 -6.54 -35.03
C PHE A 219 3.24 -6.31 -34.26
N THR A 220 3.21 -5.52 -33.19
CA THR A 220 4.38 -5.28 -32.33
C THR A 220 4.83 -6.56 -31.65
N ASN A 221 3.91 -7.35 -31.10
CA ASN A 221 4.24 -8.65 -30.50
C ASN A 221 4.80 -9.63 -31.54
N LEU A 222 4.28 -9.61 -32.77
CA LEU A 222 4.82 -10.41 -33.87
C LEU A 222 6.27 -10.02 -34.18
N ILE A 223 6.57 -8.72 -34.27
CA ILE A 223 7.95 -8.23 -34.47
C ILE A 223 8.86 -8.69 -33.33
N LEU A 224 8.43 -8.52 -32.07
CA LEU A 224 9.22 -8.95 -30.90
C LEU A 224 9.46 -10.46 -30.89
N PHE A 225 8.51 -11.25 -31.39
CA PHE A 225 8.65 -12.69 -31.54
C PHE A 225 9.67 -13.07 -32.64
N LEU A 226 9.62 -12.39 -33.80
CA LEU A 226 10.48 -12.71 -34.94
C LEU A 226 11.93 -12.24 -34.78
N PHE A 227 12.14 -11.04 -34.23
CA PHE A 227 13.46 -10.40 -34.16
C PHE A 227 14.07 -10.41 -32.75
N GLY A 228 13.30 -10.85 -31.74
CA GLY A 228 13.69 -10.84 -30.34
C GLY A 228 13.49 -9.47 -29.67
N SER A 229 13.63 -9.46 -28.35
CA SER A 229 13.41 -8.25 -27.55
C SER A 229 14.57 -7.26 -27.66
N PRO A 230 14.31 -5.97 -27.99
CA PRO A 230 15.34 -4.94 -27.92
C PRO A 230 15.82 -4.77 -26.46
N LYS A 231 17.12 -4.53 -26.32
CA LYS A 231 17.78 -4.30 -25.04
C LYS A 231 18.13 -2.82 -24.92
N PHE A 232 17.64 -2.17 -23.87
CA PHE A 232 17.99 -0.79 -23.57
C PHE A 232 18.83 -0.77 -22.29
N LYS A 233 19.99 -0.10 -22.36
CA LYS A 233 20.86 0.13 -21.21
C LYS A 233 20.75 1.59 -20.83
N PHE A 234 20.34 1.85 -19.59
CA PHE A 234 20.34 3.19 -19.03
C PHE A 234 21.44 3.29 -17.98
N SER A 235 22.30 4.29 -18.12
CA SER A 235 23.27 4.66 -17.09
C SER A 235 22.64 5.73 -16.21
N LYS A 236 22.52 5.46 -14.91
CA LYS A 236 22.03 6.44 -13.94
C LYS A 236 23.18 7.42 -13.63
N GLU A 237 23.18 8.59 -14.26
CA GLU A 237 24.06 9.68 -13.82
C GLU A 237 23.65 10.13 -12.42
N ARG A 238 24.62 10.15 -11.49
CA ARG A 238 24.44 10.62 -10.12
C ARG A 238 24.39 12.15 -10.12
N GLY A 239 23.19 12.70 -9.92
CA GLY A 239 22.98 14.07 -9.44
C GLY A 239 22.86 14.10 -7.92
#